data_AF-A0A0C2T3S4-F1
#
_entry.id   AF-A0A0C2T3S4-F1
#
_cell.length_a   1.000
_cell.length_b   1.000
_cell.length_c   1.000
_cell.angle_alpha   90.00
_cell.angle_beta   90.00
_cell.angle_gamma   90.00
#
_symmetry.space_group_name_H-M   'P 1'
#
loop_
_entity.id
_entity.type
_entity.pdbx_description
1 polymer ?
#
loop_
_entity_poly.entity_id
_entity_poly.type
_entity_poly.pdbx_seq_one_letter_code
_entity_poly.pdbx_strand_id
1 'polypeptide(L)'
;MTLIGSPKGYPNHITDPATLPELGGPTKIDSIQNVILLRSDLHDAWDNYMFAVNPDVCTFHLSPSISSHHPFRQRGHIVIPFVPGYDDIAGKVLKLDHITDHNLRPLDDLLRDHFLQGVLKNMKGAGEPTWDYEDALGDGMMDLSRTDIWGGKLGQEHLEFEMAHRLHSFRVAQEPSC
;
A
#
# COMPACT_ATOMS: atom_id res chain seq x y z
N MET A 1 -13.14 5.84 4.61
CA MET A 1 -12.41 5.96 3.32
C MET A 1 -10.98 6.27 3.67
N THR A 2 -10.03 5.39 3.34
CA THR A 2 -8.60 5.62 3.57
C THR A 2 -7.82 5.46 2.27
N LEU A 3 -6.67 6.13 2.18
CA LEU A 3 -5.75 6.02 1.06
C LEU A 3 -4.98 4.71 1.14
N ILE A 4 -4.74 4.08 -0.02
CA ILE A 4 -3.94 2.85 -0.08
C ILE A 4 -2.46 3.19 0.04
N GLY A 5 -2.02 4.21 -0.71
CA GLY A 5 -0.64 4.66 -0.66
C GLY A 5 -0.43 5.95 -1.44
N SER A 6 0.84 6.32 -1.57
CA SER A 6 1.24 7.43 -2.43
C SER A 6 1.19 6.97 -3.89
N PRO A 7 0.40 7.62 -4.77
CA PRO A 7 0.34 7.26 -6.19
C PRO A 7 1.60 7.67 -6.95
N LYS A 8 2.61 8.25 -6.29
CA LYS A 8 3.87 8.68 -6.92
C LYS A 8 4.57 7.47 -7.57
N GLY A 9 4.64 7.46 -8.90
CA GLY A 9 5.17 6.33 -9.70
C GLY A 9 4.09 5.45 -10.34
N TYR A 10 2.83 5.57 -9.91
CA TYR A 10 1.68 4.84 -10.43
C TYR A 10 0.62 5.68 -11.21
N PRO A 11 0.73 7.00 -11.50
CA PRO A 11 -0.38 7.71 -12.15
C PRO A 11 -0.70 7.15 -13.54
N ASN A 12 0.29 6.56 -14.21
CA ASN A 12 0.12 5.92 -15.52
C ASN A 12 -0.64 4.59 -15.45
N HIS A 13 -0.76 3.99 -14.26
CA HIS A 13 -1.48 2.73 -14.03
C HIS A 13 -2.91 2.97 -13.53
N ILE A 14 -3.22 4.19 -13.07
CA ILE A 14 -4.56 4.61 -12.68
C ILE A 14 -5.39 4.91 -13.94
N THR A 15 -6.43 4.10 -14.13
CA THR A 15 -7.40 4.10 -15.24
C THR A 15 -8.77 4.67 -14.85
N ASP A 16 -8.90 5.23 -13.65
CA ASP A 16 -10.08 5.97 -13.17
C ASP A 16 -10.57 6.99 -14.23
N PRO A 17 -11.84 6.93 -14.64
CA PRO A 17 -12.38 7.76 -15.71
C PRO A 17 -12.67 9.21 -15.30
N ALA A 18 -12.53 9.59 -14.02
CA ALA A 18 -12.76 10.96 -13.57
C ALA A 18 -11.77 11.97 -14.19
N THR A 19 -12.13 13.25 -14.17
CA THR A 19 -11.28 14.30 -14.75
C THR A 19 -10.04 14.55 -13.90
N LEU A 20 -8.94 15.01 -14.52
CA LEU A 20 -7.69 15.28 -13.79
C LEU A 20 -7.85 16.16 -12.53
N PRO A 21 -8.67 17.24 -12.52
CA PRO A 21 -8.92 17.99 -11.30
C PRO A 21 -9.61 17.17 -10.19
N GLU A 22 -10.56 16.30 -10.55
CA GLU A 22 -11.26 15.42 -9.60
C GLU A 22 -10.35 14.32 -9.05
N LEU A 23 -9.31 13.94 -9.80
CA LEU A 23 -8.31 12.96 -9.37
C LEU A 23 -7.24 13.57 -8.44
N GLY A 24 -7.26 14.86 -8.13
CA GLY A 24 -6.17 15.51 -7.37
C GLY A 24 -4.96 15.85 -8.26
N GLY A 25 -5.21 16.15 -9.53
CA GLY A 25 -4.22 16.62 -10.49
C GLY A 25 -3.34 15.51 -11.07
N PRO A 26 -2.11 15.84 -11.52
CA PRO A 26 -1.21 14.87 -12.17
C PRO A 26 -0.82 13.68 -11.28
N THR A 27 -0.91 13.83 -9.96
CA THR A 27 -0.59 12.77 -9.01
C THR A 27 -1.68 11.70 -8.93
N LYS A 28 -2.92 12.05 -9.31
CA LYS A 28 -4.10 11.19 -9.18
C LYS A 28 -4.38 10.68 -7.75
N ILE A 29 -3.99 11.46 -6.72
CA ILE A 29 -4.11 11.10 -5.29
C ILE A 29 -5.54 10.80 -4.85
N ASP A 30 -6.52 11.49 -5.42
CA ASP A 30 -7.94 11.37 -5.06
C ASP A 30 -8.68 10.31 -5.89
N SER A 31 -7.95 9.53 -6.70
CA SER A 31 -8.55 8.46 -7.49
C SER A 31 -9.22 7.42 -6.59
N ILE A 32 -10.39 6.94 -7.01
CA ILE A 32 -11.09 5.85 -6.31
C ILE A 32 -10.30 4.54 -6.32
N GLN A 33 -9.37 4.40 -7.26
CA GLN A 33 -8.45 3.26 -7.32
C GLN A 33 -7.33 3.34 -6.27
N ASN A 34 -7.13 4.49 -5.62
CA ASN A 34 -6.19 4.67 -4.51
C ASN A 34 -6.88 4.63 -3.13
N VAL A 35 -8.09 4.06 -3.06
CA VAL A 35 -8.90 4.13 -1.86
C VAL A 35 -9.52 2.78 -1.50
N ILE A 36 -9.60 2.51 -0.20
CA ILE A 36 -10.47 1.45 0.35
C ILE A 36 -11.36 1.96 1.48
N LEU A 37 -12.49 1.29 1.68
CA LEU A 37 -13.36 1.50 2.84
C LEU A 37 -13.02 0.50 3.93
N LEU A 38 -12.72 1.00 5.12
CA LEU A 38 -12.39 0.20 6.30
C LEU A 38 -13.38 0.48 7.43
N ARG A 39 -13.45 -0.46 8.38
CA ARG A 39 -14.09 -0.25 9.68
C ARG A 39 -13.30 0.84 10.42
N SER A 40 -13.98 1.69 11.19
CA SER A 40 -13.38 2.89 11.81
C SER A 40 -12.18 2.57 12.71
N ASP A 41 -12.22 1.46 13.41
CA ASP A 41 -11.16 0.95 14.31
C ASP A 41 -9.94 0.37 13.57
N LEU A 42 -10.01 0.20 12.25
CA LEU A 42 -8.92 -0.34 11.43
C LEU A 42 -8.17 0.76 10.65
N HIS A 43 -8.62 2.01 10.71
CA HIS A 43 -7.99 3.13 10.02
C HIS A 43 -6.55 3.36 10.49
N ASP A 44 -6.38 3.60 11.79
CA ASP A 44 -5.06 3.83 12.38
C ASP A 44 -4.11 2.64 12.13
N ALA A 45 -4.66 1.42 12.20
CA ALA A 45 -3.92 0.19 11.96
C ALA A 45 -3.46 0.03 10.50
N TRP A 46 -4.27 0.46 9.53
CA TRP A 46 -3.91 0.50 8.12
C TRP A 46 -2.81 1.53 7.86
N ASP A 47 -2.99 2.76 8.34
CA ASP A 47 -2.03 3.85 8.13
C ASP A 47 -0.68 3.55 8.81
N ASN A 48 -0.71 2.79 9.93
CA ASN A 48 0.47 2.31 10.61
C ASN A 48 1.04 0.99 10.07
N TYR A 49 0.54 0.48 8.95
CA TYR A 49 0.98 -0.77 8.34
C TYR A 49 0.99 -1.96 9.33
N MET A 50 0.01 -2.04 10.23
CA MET A 50 -0.14 -3.18 11.16
C MET A 50 -0.73 -4.41 10.46
N PHE A 51 -1.40 -4.21 9.33
CA PHE A 51 -1.87 -5.23 8.40
C PHE A 51 -1.87 -4.67 6.97
N ALA A 52 -1.97 -5.55 5.97
CA ALA A 52 -2.10 -5.16 4.57
C ALA A 52 -2.95 -6.17 3.79
N VAL A 53 -3.25 -5.86 2.53
CA VAL A 53 -3.93 -6.76 1.58
C VAL A 53 -2.94 -7.24 0.53
N ASN A 54 -2.77 -8.57 0.42
CA ASN A 54 -1.98 -9.17 -0.65
C ASN A 54 -2.89 -9.56 -1.83
N PRO A 55 -2.78 -8.91 -3.00
CA PRO A 55 -3.62 -9.20 -4.17
C PRO A 55 -3.17 -10.42 -4.99
N ASP A 56 -1.97 -10.95 -4.74
CA ASP A 56 -1.36 -12.01 -5.56
C ASP A 56 -1.64 -13.43 -5.02
N VAL A 57 -2.35 -13.54 -3.89
CA VAL A 57 -2.71 -14.85 -3.33
C VAL A 57 -3.77 -15.51 -4.20
N CYS A 58 -3.56 -16.78 -4.54
CA CYS A 58 -4.57 -17.56 -5.24
C CYS A 58 -5.46 -18.29 -4.23
N THR A 59 -6.76 -18.03 -4.27
CA THR A 59 -7.75 -18.80 -3.52
C THR A 59 -8.28 -19.96 -4.37
N PHE A 60 -8.54 -21.08 -3.73
CA PHE A 60 -9.17 -22.24 -4.34
C PHE A 60 -10.66 -22.18 -4.01
N HIS A 61 -11.49 -21.87 -5.01
CA HIS A 61 -12.94 -22.01 -4.88
C HIS A 61 -13.39 -23.35 -5.47
N LEU A 62 -14.10 -24.15 -4.65
CA LEU A 62 -14.86 -25.29 -5.14
C LEU A 62 -16.12 -24.73 -5.81
N SER A 63 -16.29 -24.98 -7.11
CA SER A 63 -17.53 -24.63 -7.80
C SER A 63 -18.68 -25.50 -7.27
N PRO A 64 -19.83 -24.93 -6.82
CA PRO A 64 -20.97 -25.73 -6.37
C PRO A 64 -21.73 -26.42 -7.52
N SER A 65 -21.42 -26.07 -8.76
CA SER A 65 -22.25 -26.44 -9.91
C SER A 65 -21.39 -26.56 -11.16
N ILE A 66 -20.69 -27.68 -11.35
CA ILE A 66 -20.70 -28.55 -12.54
C ILE A 66 -19.75 -29.73 -12.26
N SER A 67 -20.06 -30.88 -12.86
CA SER A 67 -19.35 -32.18 -12.73
C SER A 67 -17.85 -32.18 -13.12
N SER A 68 -17.23 -31.03 -13.33
CA SER A 68 -15.80 -30.87 -13.53
C SER A 68 -15.12 -30.52 -12.20
N HIS A 69 -14.47 -31.50 -11.58
CA HIS A 69 -13.55 -31.32 -10.45
C HIS A 69 -12.26 -30.59 -10.87
N HIS A 70 -12.35 -29.47 -11.60
CA HIS A 70 -11.20 -28.61 -11.79
C HIS A 70 -11.30 -27.45 -10.80
N PRO A 71 -10.37 -27.35 -9.82
CA PRO A 71 -10.31 -26.17 -8.98
C PRO A 71 -10.10 -24.94 -9.87
N PHE A 72 -10.94 -23.93 -9.71
CA PHE A 72 -10.76 -22.66 -10.38
C PHE A 72 -9.88 -21.78 -9.48
N ARG A 73 -8.76 -21.33 -10.01
CA ARG A 73 -7.79 -20.51 -9.30
C ARG A 73 -8.24 -19.05 -9.44
N GLN A 74 -8.71 -18.44 -8.35
CA GLN A 74 -9.08 -17.02 -8.36
C GLN A 74 -8.00 -16.21 -7.66
N ARG A 75 -7.61 -15.08 -8.26
CA ARG A 75 -6.85 -14.06 -7.53
C ARG A 75 -7.70 -13.61 -6.35
N GLY A 76 -7.11 -13.62 -5.17
CA GLY A 76 -7.75 -13.25 -3.93
C GLY A 76 -6.95 -12.15 -3.25
N HIS A 77 -7.65 -11.10 -2.86
CA HIS A 77 -7.15 -10.01 -2.05
C HIS A 77 -7.20 -10.41 -0.58
N ILE A 78 -6.15 -11.06 -0.07
CA ILE A 78 -6.14 -11.62 1.28
C ILE A 78 -5.56 -10.62 2.28
N VAL A 79 -6.26 -10.43 3.40
CA VAL A 79 -5.79 -9.61 4.52
C VAL A 79 -4.73 -10.36 5.33
N ILE A 80 -3.57 -9.74 5.50
CA ILE A 80 -2.41 -10.26 6.22
C ILE A 80 -2.05 -9.28 7.35
N PRO A 81 -2.33 -9.64 8.61
CA PRO A 81 -1.81 -8.91 9.76
C PRO A 81 -0.31 -9.18 9.95
N PHE A 82 0.43 -8.15 10.34
CA PHE A 82 1.85 -8.24 10.69
C PHE A 82 2.09 -8.26 12.20
N VAL A 83 1.09 -7.86 12.98
CA VAL A 83 1.14 -7.83 14.45
C VAL A 83 -0.08 -8.55 15.06
N PRO A 84 0.00 -8.98 16.34
CA PRO A 84 -1.13 -9.61 17.03
C PRO A 84 -2.34 -8.68 17.20
N GLY A 85 -3.52 -9.27 17.46
CA GLY A 85 -4.75 -8.52 17.80
C GLY A 85 -5.72 -8.30 16.64
N TYR A 86 -5.44 -8.85 15.46
CA TYR A 86 -6.25 -8.72 14.24
C TYR A 86 -6.76 -10.07 13.73
N ASP A 87 -6.98 -11.04 14.64
CA ASP A 87 -7.47 -12.38 14.31
C ASP A 87 -8.86 -12.34 13.64
N ASP A 88 -9.64 -11.29 13.91
CA ASP A 88 -10.95 -11.10 13.30
C ASP A 88 -10.87 -10.73 11.81
N ILE A 89 -9.73 -10.26 11.30
CA ILE A 89 -9.53 -9.93 9.87
C ILE A 89 -8.50 -10.83 9.18
N ALA A 90 -7.67 -11.54 9.94
CA ALA A 90 -6.63 -12.42 9.41
C ALA A 90 -7.16 -13.44 8.39
N GLY A 91 -6.55 -13.48 7.21
CA GLY A 91 -6.88 -14.44 6.16
C GLY A 91 -8.23 -14.20 5.45
N LYS A 92 -8.98 -13.16 5.83
CA LYS A 92 -10.21 -12.79 5.14
C LYS A 92 -9.91 -12.25 3.74
N VAL A 93 -10.87 -12.44 2.84
CA VAL A 93 -10.83 -11.92 1.47
C VAL A 93 -11.49 -10.54 1.43
N LEU A 94 -10.77 -9.54 0.93
CA LEU A 94 -11.35 -8.26 0.52
C LEU A 94 -12.23 -8.51 -0.71
N LYS A 95 -13.55 -8.40 -0.53
CA LYS A 95 -14.53 -8.69 -1.59
C LYS A 95 -14.64 -7.52 -2.57
N LEU A 96 -14.15 -7.69 -3.79
CA LEU A 96 -14.27 -6.70 -4.86
C LEU A 96 -15.24 -7.11 -5.98
N ASP A 97 -15.81 -8.32 -5.91
CA ASP A 97 -16.67 -8.89 -6.97
C ASP A 97 -17.95 -8.09 -7.24
N HIS A 98 -18.39 -7.32 -6.24
CA HIS A 98 -19.55 -6.43 -6.35
C HIS A 98 -19.28 -5.18 -7.20
N ILE A 99 -18.01 -4.86 -7.48
CA ILE A 99 -17.60 -3.75 -8.35
C ILE A 99 -17.24 -4.34 -9.70
N THR A 100 -18.16 -4.41 -10.65
CA THR A 100 -17.88 -5.09 -11.94
C THR A 100 -16.84 -4.35 -12.78
N ASP A 101 -16.80 -3.02 -12.72
CA ASP A 101 -15.82 -2.21 -13.44
C ASP A 101 -14.45 -2.21 -12.73
N HIS A 102 -13.42 -2.68 -13.43
CA HIS A 102 -12.06 -2.72 -12.92
C HIS A 102 -11.44 -1.33 -12.74
N ASN A 103 -11.89 -0.32 -13.49
CA ASN A 103 -11.41 1.05 -13.37
C ASN A 103 -11.91 1.73 -12.09
N LEU A 104 -12.87 1.11 -11.39
CA LEU A 104 -13.43 1.59 -10.13
C LEU A 104 -12.97 0.76 -8.93
N ARG A 105 -12.10 -0.24 -9.15
CA ARG A 105 -11.54 -1.06 -8.08
C ARG A 105 -10.24 -0.46 -7.54
N PRO A 106 -9.91 -0.69 -6.26
CA PRO A 106 -8.56 -0.50 -5.75
C PRO A 106 -7.52 -1.07 -6.70
N LEU A 107 -6.49 -0.29 -7.03
CA LEU A 107 -5.43 -0.70 -7.93
C LEU A 107 -4.53 -1.72 -7.23
N ASP A 108 -4.40 -2.92 -7.80
CA ASP A 108 -3.57 -3.99 -7.24
C ASP A 108 -2.12 -3.53 -7.01
N ASP A 109 -1.58 -2.67 -7.87
CA ASP A 109 -0.22 -2.15 -7.72
C ASP A 109 -0.03 -1.33 -6.44
N LEU A 110 -1.04 -0.54 -6.06
CA LEU A 110 -1.03 0.23 -4.82
C LEU A 110 -1.18 -0.69 -3.60
N LEU A 111 -2.03 -1.73 -3.72
CA LEU A 111 -2.14 -2.75 -2.67
C LEU A 111 -0.82 -3.52 -2.48
N ARG A 112 -0.12 -3.86 -3.57
CA ARG A 112 1.21 -4.50 -3.50
C ARG A 112 2.25 -3.59 -2.86
N ASP A 113 2.26 -2.31 -3.21
CA ASP A 113 3.17 -1.34 -2.59
C ASP A 113 2.90 -1.23 -1.09
N HIS A 114 1.64 -0.99 -0.68
CA HIS A 114 1.25 -0.94 0.73
C HIS A 114 1.62 -2.24 1.48
N PHE A 115 1.40 -3.40 0.86
CA PHE A 115 1.81 -4.69 1.42
C PHE A 115 3.33 -4.78 1.62
N LEU A 116 4.12 -4.34 0.63
CA LEU A 116 5.57 -4.30 0.75
C LEU A 116 6.01 -3.35 1.87
N GLN A 117 5.41 -2.17 1.99
CA GLN A 117 5.70 -1.24 3.09
C GLN A 117 5.41 -1.87 4.45
N GLY A 118 4.27 -2.57 4.60
CA GLY A 118 3.96 -3.26 5.84
C GLY A 118 4.88 -4.42 6.15
N VAL A 119 5.30 -5.19 5.14
CA VAL A 119 6.35 -6.19 5.29
C VAL A 119 7.65 -5.54 5.78
N LEU A 120 8.14 -4.48 5.12
CA LEU A 120 9.38 -3.79 5.48
C LEU A 120 9.33 -3.19 6.90
N LYS A 121 8.21 -2.55 7.28
CA LYS A 121 8.03 -1.98 8.63
C LYS A 121 8.11 -3.05 9.72
N ASN A 122 7.53 -4.22 9.47
CA ASN A 122 7.40 -5.28 10.47
C ASN A 122 8.46 -6.40 10.37
N MET A 123 9.34 -6.37 9.36
CA MET A 123 10.44 -7.33 9.20
C MET A 123 11.64 -7.09 10.16
N LYS A 124 11.53 -6.16 11.11
CA LYS A 124 12.58 -5.87 12.10
C LYS A 124 12.42 -6.72 13.37
N GLY A 125 13.50 -7.39 13.76
CA GLY A 125 13.53 -8.30 14.90
C GLY A 125 13.23 -7.63 16.24
N ALA A 126 12.73 -8.41 17.20
CA ALA A 126 12.42 -7.97 18.56
C ALA A 126 13.63 -7.29 19.22
N GLY A 127 13.66 -5.95 19.22
CA GLY A 127 14.74 -5.16 19.83
C GLY A 127 15.08 -3.83 19.16
N GLU A 128 14.59 -3.54 17.96
CA GLU A 128 14.85 -2.23 17.34
C GLU A 128 13.85 -1.15 17.80
N PRO A 129 14.31 0.10 18.02
CA PRO A 129 13.43 1.22 18.37
C PRO A 129 12.30 1.39 17.35
N THR A 130 11.06 1.48 17.84
CA THR A 130 9.90 1.88 17.04
C THR A 130 10.14 3.29 16.52
N TRP A 131 10.39 3.42 15.23
CA TRP A 131 10.40 4.70 14.54
C TRP A 131 9.00 4.92 13.95
N ASP A 132 8.46 6.12 14.14
CA ASP A 132 7.22 6.55 13.50
C ASP A 132 7.58 7.48 12.32
N TYR A 133 6.86 7.31 11.20
CA TYR A 133 7.04 8.12 10.00
C TYR A 133 6.68 9.59 10.28
N GLU A 134 5.67 9.83 11.10
CA GLU A 134 5.26 11.18 11.53
C GLU A 134 6.39 11.87 12.33
N ASP A 135 7.10 11.13 13.20
CA ASP A 135 8.17 11.66 14.07
C ASP A 135 9.49 11.99 13.36
N ALA A 136 9.74 11.38 12.20
CA ALA A 136 10.99 11.56 11.44
C ALA A 136 10.80 12.40 10.16
N LEU A 137 9.58 12.45 9.62
CA LEU A 137 9.29 12.98 8.27
C LEU A 137 8.02 13.82 8.18
N GLY A 138 7.25 14.02 9.26
CA GLY A 138 5.88 14.56 9.25
C GLY A 138 5.70 15.94 8.60
N ASP A 139 6.75 16.77 8.55
CA ASP A 139 6.68 18.11 7.92
C ASP A 139 7.30 18.15 6.51
N GLY A 140 7.54 16.99 5.89
CA GLY A 140 8.19 16.86 4.58
C GLY A 140 9.70 17.11 4.59
N MET A 141 10.27 17.54 5.72
CA MET A 141 11.69 17.75 5.95
C MET A 141 12.29 16.58 6.73
N MET A 142 13.30 15.92 6.15
CA MET A 142 14.13 14.95 6.87
C MET A 142 15.00 15.71 7.88
N ASP A 143 14.73 15.60 9.17
CA ASP A 143 15.63 16.13 10.20
C ASP A 143 16.85 15.22 10.38
N LEU A 144 17.90 15.48 9.60
CA LEU A 144 19.16 14.74 9.62
C LEU A 144 19.98 14.96 10.90
N SER A 145 19.57 15.87 11.78
CA SER A 145 20.28 16.13 13.06
C SER A 145 20.05 15.04 14.10
N ARG A 146 19.03 14.20 13.90
CA ARG A 146 18.66 13.05 14.74
C ARG A 146 19.65 11.88 14.61
N THR A 147 20.79 11.99 15.27
CA THR A 147 21.83 10.94 15.30
C THR A 147 21.36 9.64 15.96
N ASP A 148 20.31 9.69 16.78
CA ASP A 148 19.62 8.52 17.34
C ASP A 148 18.89 7.69 16.27
N ILE A 149 18.41 8.33 15.19
CA ILE A 149 17.81 7.65 14.02
C ILE A 149 18.87 7.36 12.96
N TRP A 150 19.64 8.39 12.55
CA TRP A 150 20.49 8.34 11.35
C TRP A 150 21.92 7.86 11.61
N GLY A 151 22.36 7.84 12.88
CA GLY A 151 23.74 7.52 13.25
C GLY A 151 24.08 6.03 13.18
N GLY A 152 23.08 5.17 13.03
CA GLY A 152 23.24 3.73 12.86
C GLY A 152 23.20 3.29 11.40
N LYS A 153 23.69 2.08 11.13
CA LYS A 153 23.60 1.43 9.82
C LYS A 153 22.14 1.36 9.29
N LEU A 154 21.21 1.16 10.21
CA LEU A 154 19.77 1.14 9.94
C LEU A 154 19.22 2.50 9.47
N GLY A 155 19.72 3.59 10.06
CA GLY A 155 19.40 4.95 9.64
C GLY A 155 19.94 5.25 8.24
N GLN A 156 21.12 4.73 7.91
CA GLN A 156 21.67 4.83 6.55
C GLN A 156 20.79 4.10 5.53
N GLU A 157 20.36 2.87 5.81
CA GLU A 157 19.49 2.11 4.89
C GLU A 157 18.12 2.81 4.68
N HIS A 158 17.54 3.39 5.74
CA HIS A 158 16.33 4.21 5.62
C HIS A 158 16.56 5.50 4.82
N LEU A 159 17.70 6.17 5.04
CA LEU A 159 18.07 7.35 4.28
C LEU A 159 18.26 7.01 2.80
N GLU A 160 18.89 5.87 2.49
CA GLU A 160 19.09 5.40 1.12
C GLU A 160 17.75 5.07 0.45
N PHE A 161 16.82 4.42 1.15
CA PHE A 161 15.47 4.16 0.64
C PHE A 161 14.70 5.47 0.38
N GLU A 162 14.70 6.39 1.33
CA GLU A 162 14.00 7.67 1.21
C GLU A 162 14.65 8.58 0.14
N MET A 163 15.98 8.59 0.07
CA MET A 163 16.71 9.24 -1.03
C MET A 163 16.38 8.59 -2.36
N ALA A 164 16.31 7.26 -2.47
CA ALA A 164 15.91 6.60 -3.71
C ALA A 164 14.49 7.01 -4.11
N HIS A 165 13.56 7.06 -3.16
CA HIS A 165 12.18 7.50 -3.38
C HIS A 165 12.12 8.97 -3.85
N ARG A 166 12.83 9.88 -3.17
CA ARG A 166 12.86 11.32 -3.51
C ARG A 166 13.67 11.64 -4.76
N LEU A 167 14.83 11.03 -4.96
CA LEU A 167 15.68 11.28 -6.14
C LEU A 167 15.03 10.70 -7.40
N HIS A 168 14.35 9.56 -7.29
CA HIS A 168 13.49 9.07 -8.36
C HIS A 168 12.40 10.10 -8.71
N SER A 169 11.78 10.72 -7.70
CA SER A 169 10.78 11.79 -7.93
C SER A 169 11.35 13.03 -8.64
N PHE A 170 12.62 13.40 -8.38
CA PHE A 170 13.30 14.50 -9.09
C PHE A 170 13.67 14.15 -10.53
N ARG A 171 14.13 12.91 -10.80
CA ARG A 171 14.50 12.49 -12.16
C ARG A 171 13.29 12.48 -13.09
N VAL A 172 12.14 12.03 -12.58
CA VAL A 172 10.86 12.06 -13.31
C VAL A 172 10.38 13.49 -13.57
N ALA A 173 10.67 14.45 -12.68
CA ALA A 173 10.32 15.87 -12.88
C ALA A 173 11.21 16.59 -13.91
N GLN A 174 12.38 16.04 -14.27
CA GLN A 174 13.31 16.60 -15.25
C GLN A 174 13.19 16.00 -16.66
N GLU A 175 12.43 14.92 -16.84
CA GLU A 175 12.19 14.38 -18.17
C GLU A 175 11.24 15.31 -18.94
N PRO A 176 11.66 15.85 -20.10
CA PRO A 176 10.82 16.75 -20.87
C PRO A 176 9.60 15.98 -21.38
N SER A 177 8.42 16.45 -20.99
CA SER A 177 7.14 16.02 -21.52
C SER A 177 7.14 16.20 -23.04
N CYS A 178 7.20 15.09 -23.78
CA CYS A 178 7.02 15.03 -25.23
C CYS A 178 5.54 15.04 -25.59
#